data_AF-A0A8T3UAU5-F1
#
_entry.id   AF-A0A8T3UAU5-F1
#
_cell.length_a   1.000
_cell.length_b   1.000
_cell.length_c   1.000
_cell.angle_alpha   90.00
_cell.angle_beta   90.00
_cell.angle_gamma   90.00
#
_symmetry.space_group_name_H-M   'P 1'
#
loop_
_entity.id
_entity.type
_entity.pdbx_description
1 polymer ?
#
loop_
_entity_poly.entity_id
_entity_poly.type
_entity_poly.pdbx_seq_one_letter_code
_entity_poly.pdbx_strand_id
1 'polypeptide(L)'
;MNFIVPQNFNFKNKFLGLIDYPTLIFDFIYLSVLNTILNIFIHDLLVKLIFIIILFLPIFLMSLFSFNNESFIYVLFYIVKYYFSPRLYILNNVEK
;
A
#
# COMPACT_ATOMS: atom_id res chain seq x y z
N MET A 1 16.10 -0.57 -39.21
CA MET A 1 16.45 -0.87 -37.81
C MET A 1 15.53 -1.98 -37.33
N ASN A 2 16.08 -3.11 -36.90
CA ASN A 2 15.26 -4.19 -36.32
C ASN A 2 14.84 -3.75 -34.92
N PHE A 3 13.55 -3.44 -34.75
CA PHE A 3 12.97 -3.18 -33.43
C PHE A 3 12.91 -4.50 -32.67
N ILE A 4 13.85 -4.68 -31.74
CA ILE A 4 13.80 -5.77 -30.77
C ILE A 4 12.91 -5.28 -29.64
N VAL A 5 11.64 -5.70 -29.64
CA VAL A 5 10.76 -5.47 -28.49
C VAL A 5 11.16 -6.50 -27.43
N PRO A 6 11.71 -6.10 -26.26
CA PRO A 6 12.11 -7.05 -25.23
C PRO A 6 10.87 -7.76 -24.70
N GLN A 7 10.80 -9.09 -24.89
CA GLN A 7 9.62 -9.90 -24.54
C GLN A 7 9.49 -10.20 -23.03
N ASN A 8 10.45 -9.77 -22.19
CA ASN A 8 10.58 -10.28 -20.82
C ASN A 8 10.48 -9.21 -19.71
N PHE A 9 9.86 -8.06 -19.99
CA PHE A 9 9.53 -7.11 -18.92
C PHE A 9 8.13 -7.42 -18.37
N ASN A 10 8.09 -7.91 -17.14
CA ASN A 10 6.86 -7.94 -16.34
C ASN A 10 6.52 -6.50 -15.91
N PHE A 11 5.94 -5.72 -16.82
CA PHE A 11 5.39 -4.42 -16.48
C PHE A 11 4.20 -4.63 -15.54
N LYS A 12 4.41 -4.41 -14.23
CA LYS A 12 3.29 -4.24 -13.29
C LYS A 12 2.58 -2.93 -13.65
N ASN A 13 1.30 -3.02 -13.99
CA ASN A 13 0.49 -1.83 -14.24
C ASN A 13 0.38 -1.04 -12.93
N LYS A 14 0.89 0.19 -12.94
CA LYS A 14 0.79 1.15 -11.83
C LYS A 14 -0.11 2.30 -12.23
N PHE A 15 -0.97 2.72 -11.31
CA PHE A 15 -1.73 3.95 -11.46
C PHE A 15 -0.77 5.15 -11.48
N LEU A 16 -0.85 5.95 -12.54
CA LEU A 16 0.04 7.10 -12.80
C LEU A 16 1.54 6.73 -12.80
N GLY A 17 1.89 5.46 -12.97
CA GLY A 17 3.28 4.98 -12.86
C GLY A 17 3.84 4.93 -11.44
N LEU A 18 3.05 5.27 -10.41
CA LEU A 18 3.51 5.41 -9.03
C LEU A 18 2.96 4.30 -8.11
N ILE A 19 1.64 4.12 -8.10
CA ILE A 19 0.94 3.28 -7.10
C ILE A 19 0.47 1.98 -7.75
N ASP A 20 0.70 0.83 -7.10
CA ASP A 20 0.14 -0.44 -7.58
C ASP A 20 -1.38 -0.48 -7.37
N TYR A 21 -2.13 -1.16 -8.25
CA TYR A 21 -3.59 -1.27 -8.09
C TYR A 21 -4.04 -1.84 -6.73
N PRO A 22 -3.41 -2.89 -6.18
CA PRO A 22 -3.77 -3.37 -4.86
C PRO A 22 -3.66 -2.29 -3.80
N THR A 23 -2.56 -1.52 -3.80
CA THR A 23 -2.31 -0.45 -2.83
C THR A 23 -3.31 0.69 -2.96
N LEU A 24 -3.70 1.03 -4.19
CA LEU A 24 -4.74 2.03 -4.44
C LEU A 24 -6.10 1.58 -3.88
N ILE A 25 -6.47 0.31 -4.09
CA ILE A 25 -7.71 -0.28 -3.54
C ILE A 25 -7.68 -0.23 -2.01
N PHE A 26 -6.54 -0.55 -1.40
CA PHE A 26 -6.37 -0.45 0.05
C PHE A 26 -6.55 0.99 0.55
N ASP A 27 -5.91 1.97 -0.09
CA ASP A 27 -6.05 3.39 0.27
C ASP A 27 -7.51 3.85 0.17
N PHE A 28 -8.22 3.44 -0.89
CA PHE A 28 -9.63 3.75 -1.08
C PHE A 28 -10.52 3.15 0.03
N ILE A 29 -10.32 1.87 0.36
CA ILE A 29 -11.05 1.20 1.45
C ILE A 29 -10.75 1.90 2.78
N TYR A 30 -9.49 2.19 3.06
CA TYR A 30 -9.07 2.84 4.29
C TYR A 30 -9.71 4.23 4.44
N LEU A 31 -9.70 5.04 3.39
CA LEU A 31 -10.37 6.35 3.39
C LEU A 31 -11.88 6.24 3.62
N SER A 32 -12.54 5.26 3.00
CA SER A 32 -13.98 5.02 3.17
C SER A 32 -14.33 4.64 4.61
N VAL A 33 -13.56 3.72 5.21
CA VAL A 33 -13.71 3.33 6.62
C VAL A 33 -13.45 4.53 7.54
N LEU A 34 -12.40 5.30 7.28
CA LEU A 34 -12.06 6.46 8.10
C LEU A 34 -13.15 7.53 8.03
N ASN A 35 -13.70 7.80 6.86
CA ASN A 35 -14.79 8.76 6.68
C ASN A 35 -16.07 8.30 7.39
N THR A 36 -16.42 7.01 7.32
CA THR A 36 -17.62 6.48 8.02
C THR A 36 -17.47 6.59 9.54
N ILE A 37 -16.30 6.27 10.10
CA ILE A 37 -16.01 6.44 11.53
C ILE A 37 -16.09 7.91 11.93
N LEU A 38 -15.41 8.82 11.22
CA LEU A 38 -15.41 10.24 11.56
C LEU A 38 -16.81 10.86 11.42
N ASN A 39 -17.66 10.36 10.53
CA ASN A 39 -19.03 10.85 10.38
C ASN A 39 -19.91 10.57 11.61
N ILE A 40 -19.55 9.59 12.45
CA ILE A 40 -20.25 9.27 13.70
C ILE A 40 -19.91 10.31 14.79
N PHE A 41 -18.66 10.79 14.83
CA PHE A 41 -18.16 11.64 15.93
C PHE A 41 -18.11 13.13 15.58
N ILE A 42 -17.93 13.49 14.30
CA ILE A 42 -17.64 14.86 13.86
C ILE A 42 -18.66 15.29 12.81
N HIS A 43 -19.46 16.29 13.16
CA HIS A 43 -20.42 16.90 12.24
C HIS A 43 -19.83 18.05 11.41
N ASP A 44 -18.84 18.76 11.95
CA ASP A 44 -18.18 19.86 11.26
C ASP A 44 -17.27 19.35 10.12
N LEU A 45 -17.44 19.91 8.93
CA LEU A 45 -16.74 19.47 7.72
C LEU A 45 -15.25 19.83 7.74
N LEU A 46 -14.88 21.00 8.29
CA LEU A 46 -13.48 21.43 8.38
C LEU A 46 -12.71 20.56 9.35
N VAL A 47 -13.28 20.34 10.54
CA VAL A 47 -12.65 19.47 11.56
C VAL A 47 -12.49 18.06 11.00
N LYS A 48 -13.50 17.53 10.30
CA LYS A 48 -13.44 16.22 9.65
C LYS A 48 -12.31 16.12 8.63
N LEU A 49 -12.16 17.12 7.75
CA LEU A 49 -11.08 17.18 6.78
C LEU A 49 -9.70 17.18 7.44
N ILE A 50 -9.51 17.92 8.52
CA ILE A 50 -8.25 17.95 9.27
C ILE A 50 -7.91 16.55 9.81
N PHE A 51 -8.88 15.86 10.42
CA PHE A 51 -8.67 14.49 10.89
C PHE A 51 -8.38 13.50 9.76
N ILE A 52 -9.09 13.63 8.63
CA ILE A 52 -8.80 12.82 7.44
C ILE A 52 -7.36 13.04 7.00
N ILE A 53 -6.91 14.29 6.86
CA ILE A 53 -5.53 14.60 6.42
C ILE A 53 -4.51 14.01 7.40
N ILE A 54 -4.67 14.22 8.69
CA ILE A 54 -3.70 13.74 9.71
C ILE A 54 -3.59 12.21 9.70
N LEU A 55 -4.70 11.50 9.53
CA LEU A 55 -4.73 10.04 9.61
C LEU A 55 -4.43 9.35 8.26
N PHE A 56 -4.92 9.90 7.15
CA PHE A 56 -4.79 9.32 5.81
C PHE A 56 -3.46 9.65 5.14
N LEU A 57 -3.02 10.91 5.21
CA LEU A 57 -1.83 11.39 4.51
C LEU A 57 -0.56 10.57 4.80
N PRO A 58 -0.21 10.20 6.05
CA PRO A 58 1.01 9.43 6.28
C PRO A 58 0.97 8.03 5.65
N ILE A 59 -0.20 7.40 5.62
CA ILE A 59 -0.38 6.07 5.01
C ILE A 59 -0.35 6.17 3.49
N PHE A 60 -0.99 7.19 2.93
CA PHE A 60 -0.96 7.47 1.50
C PHE A 60 0.45 7.82 0.99
N LEU A 61 1.24 8.55 1.79
CA LEU A 61 2.64 8.81 1.44
C LEU A 61 3.46 7.52 1.42
N MET A 62 3.24 6.61 2.38
CA MET A 62 3.87 5.29 2.37
C MET A 62 3.46 4.45 1.15
N SER A 63 2.23 4.57 0.65
CA SER A 63 1.77 3.82 -0.52
C SER A 63 2.39 4.30 -1.84
N LEU A 64 2.80 5.58 -1.92
CA LEU A 64 3.55 6.14 -3.06
C LEU A 64 4.98 5.59 -3.17
N PHE A 65 5.64 5.30 -2.04
CA PHE A 65 6.99 4.76 -2.03
C PHE A 65 6.95 3.22 -2.08
N SER A 66 6.98 2.65 -3.30
CA SER A 66 7.22 1.21 -3.46
C SER A 66 8.62 0.85 -2.94
N PHE A 67 8.70 0.01 -1.91
CA PHE A 67 9.97 -0.58 -1.48
C PHE A 67 10.43 -1.62 -2.51
N ASN A 68 11.53 -1.39 -3.22
CA ASN A 68 12.13 -2.37 -4.15
C ASN A 68 11.15 -2.96 -5.19
N ASN A 69 10.25 -2.16 -5.76
CA ASN A 69 9.20 -2.62 -6.70
C ASN A 69 8.18 -3.62 -6.13
N GLU A 70 8.18 -3.82 -4.82
CA GLU A 70 7.12 -4.56 -4.14
C GLU A 70 6.00 -3.63 -3.71
N SER A 71 4.78 -4.17 -3.77
CA SER A 71 3.59 -3.44 -3.34
C SER A 71 3.62 -3.23 -1.83
N PHE A 72 3.20 -2.07 -1.35
CA PHE A 72 3.12 -1.76 0.08
C PHE A 72 2.31 -2.81 0.87
N ILE A 73 1.25 -3.38 0.29
CA ILE A 73 0.46 -4.46 0.90
C ILE A 73 1.28 -5.71 1.17
N TYR A 74 2.18 -6.07 0.25
CA TYR A 74 3.05 -7.22 0.42
C TYR A 74 4.02 -7.02 1.59
N VAL A 75 4.58 -5.81 1.71
CA VAL A 75 5.43 -5.43 2.84
C VAL A 75 4.65 -5.49 4.16
N LEU A 76 3.42 -4.99 4.18
CA LEU A 76 2.53 -5.08 5.34
C LEU A 76 2.26 -6.53 5.74
N PHE A 77 1.92 -7.39 4.78
CA PHE A 77 1.72 -8.82 5.02
C PHE A 77 2.98 -9.49 5.57
N TYR A 78 4.15 -9.12 5.04
CA TYR A 78 5.43 -9.62 5.51
C TYR A 78 5.68 -9.23 6.96
N ILE A 79 5.50 -7.95 7.31
CA ILE A 79 5.67 -7.43 8.68
C ILE A 79 4.74 -8.17 9.65
N VAL A 80 3.47 -8.32 9.28
CA VAL A 80 2.47 -9.03 10.09
C VAL A 80 2.87 -10.50 10.28
N LYS A 81 3.22 -11.19 9.20
CA LYS A 81 3.62 -12.60 9.25
C LYS A 81 4.89 -12.80 10.09
N TYR A 82 5.85 -11.90 9.97
CA TYR A 82 7.07 -11.90 10.78
C TYR A 82 6.77 -11.70 12.27
N TYR A 83 5.86 -10.78 12.61
CA TYR A 83 5.47 -10.55 14.00
C TYR A 83 4.88 -11.79 14.68
N PHE A 84 4.02 -12.54 13.98
CA PHE A 84 3.41 -13.76 14.52
C PHE A 84 4.31 -15.01 14.45
N SER A 85 5.27 -15.05 13.52
CA SER A 85 6.08 -16.25 13.27
C SER A 85 7.54 -15.95 12.90
N PRO A 86 8.32 -15.34 13.80
CA PRO A 86 9.67 -14.87 13.48
C PRO A 86 10.65 -16.01 13.15
N ARG A 87 10.52 -17.17 13.82
CA ARG A 87 11.46 -18.30 13.67
C ARG A 87 11.28 -19.11 12.37
N LEU A 88 10.05 -19.23 11.87
CA LEU A 88 9.77 -19.99 10.64
C LEU A 88 10.15 -19.21 9.38
N TYR A 89 10.13 -17.88 9.44
CA TYR A 89 10.42 -17.05 8.29
C TYR A 89 11.90 -17.00 7.94
N ILE A 90 12.77 -16.94 8.95
CA ILE A 90 14.23 -16.87 8.75
C ILE A 90 14.74 -18.18 8.15
N LEU A 91 14.25 -19.35 8.59
CA LEU A 91 14.68 -20.65 8.06
C LEU A 91 14.29 -20.85 6.59
N ASN A 92 13.05 -20.52 6.21
CA ASN A 92 12.56 -20.72 4.84
C ASN A 92 13.28 -19.88 3.78
N ASN A 93 13.91 -18.76 4.17
CA ASN A 93 14.71 -17.93 3.26
C ASN A 93 16.16 -18.42 3.12
N VAL A 94 16.62 -19.35 3.97
CA VAL A 94 17.98 -19.94 3.89
C VAL A 94 18.00 -21.19 3.00
N GLU A 95 16.85 -21.85 2.80
CA GLU A 95 16.74 -23.08 2.00
C GLU A 95 16.39 -22.86 0.51
N LYS A 96 16.31 -21.60 0.04
CA LYS A 96 16.05 -21.25 -1.37
C LYS A 96 17.27 -20.69 -2.08
#